data_AF-A0A6A4J336-F1
#
_entry.id   AF-A0A6A4J336-F1
#
_cell.length_a   1.000
_cell.length_b   1.000
_cell.length_c   1.000
_cell.angle_alpha   90.00
_cell.angle_beta   90.00
_cell.angle_gamma   90.00
#
_symmetry.space_group_name_H-M   'P 1'
#
loop_
_entity.id
_entity.type
_entity.pdbx_description
1 polymer ?
#
loop_
_entity_poly.entity_id
_entity_poly.type
_entity_poly.pdbx_seq_one_letter_code
_entity_poly.pdbx_strand_id
1 'polypeptide(L)'
;MRSHLIRGLLLLSCIFVLSESRSLNRKDKIYLLKRITEWDNAPEAVKIAKGRVTTKHKAKKYKFVFKTDDGSSCNAVMNVNKNGTGRYSWECDSTHKSDEESDEHYKMRRRHLRGNKKPTELEGSGEF
;
A
#
# COMPACT_ATOMS: atom_id res chain seq x y z
N MET A 1 -33.90 28.20 -36.57
CA MET A 1 -33.11 26.97 -36.73
C MET A 1 -31.75 27.10 -36.01
N ARG A 2 -31.70 27.05 -34.66
CA ARG A 2 -30.43 27.17 -33.90
C ARG A 2 -30.42 26.42 -32.55
N SER A 3 -31.16 25.32 -32.41
CA SER A 3 -31.32 24.65 -31.09
C SER A 3 -30.94 23.17 -31.05
N HIS A 4 -30.20 22.66 -32.03
CA HIS A 4 -29.83 21.23 -32.07
C HIS A 4 -28.35 20.93 -31.79
N LEU A 5 -27.47 21.94 -31.71
CA LEU A 5 -26.03 21.70 -31.54
C LEU A 5 -25.58 21.48 -30.08
N ILE A 6 -26.43 21.77 -29.10
CA ILE A 6 -26.04 21.73 -27.67
C ILE A 6 -26.29 20.36 -27.03
N ARG A 7 -27.21 19.55 -27.59
CA ARG A 7 -27.55 18.21 -27.04
C ARG A 7 -26.52 17.12 -27.33
N GLY A 8 -25.60 17.33 -28.27
CA GLY A 8 -24.59 16.34 -28.65
C GLY A 8 -23.30 16.37 -27.81
N LEU A 9 -23.04 17.45 -27.06
CA LEU A 9 -21.73 17.66 -26.43
C LEU A 9 -21.57 17.04 -25.03
N LEU A 10 -22.66 16.59 -24.39
CA LEU A 10 -22.65 16.10 -23.00
C LEU A 10 -22.26 14.62 -22.84
N LEU A 11 -22.01 13.88 -23.93
CA LEU A 11 -21.58 12.48 -23.86
C LEU A 11 -20.05 12.27 -23.83
N LEU A 12 -19.26 13.36 -23.78
CA LEU A 12 -17.79 13.30 -23.83
C LEU A 12 -17.08 13.24 -22.47
N SER A 13 -17.79 13.29 -21.34
CA SER A 13 -17.16 13.68 -20.06
C SER A 13 -16.73 12.56 -19.10
N CYS A 14 -16.88 11.27 -19.40
CA CYS A 14 -16.64 10.22 -18.38
C CYS A 14 -15.79 9.02 -18.83
N ILE A 15 -14.76 9.21 -19.66
CA ILE A 15 -13.69 8.21 -19.74
C ILE A 15 -12.68 8.49 -18.62
N PHE A 16 -13.11 8.28 -17.37
CA PHE A 16 -12.17 8.17 -16.25
C PHE A 16 -11.35 6.90 -16.48
N VAL A 17 -10.16 7.06 -17.07
CA VAL A 17 -9.14 6.00 -17.07
C VAL A 17 -8.68 5.84 -15.62
N LEU A 18 -9.41 5.01 -14.87
CA LEU A 18 -9.16 4.74 -13.45
C LEU A 18 -7.81 4.04 -13.31
N SER A 19 -6.78 4.84 -13.01
CA SER A 19 -5.50 4.33 -12.53
C SER A 19 -5.68 3.96 -11.06
N GLU A 20 -5.85 2.68 -10.77
CA GLU A 20 -6.00 2.21 -9.39
C GLU A 20 -4.62 2.08 -8.73
N SER A 21 -4.40 2.78 -7.63
CA SER A 21 -3.17 2.71 -6.85
C SER A 21 -3.45 2.20 -5.44
N ARG A 22 -2.80 1.09 -5.06
CA ARG A 22 -2.97 0.47 -3.74
C ARG A 22 -1.62 0.05 -3.14
N SER A 23 -1.60 -0.11 -1.82
CA SER A 23 -0.44 -0.68 -1.12
C SER A 23 -0.22 -2.14 -1.55
N LEU A 24 1.04 -2.59 -1.49
CA LEU A 24 1.36 -3.98 -1.80
C LEU A 24 0.71 -4.93 -0.79
N ASN A 25 -0.01 -5.91 -1.31
CA ASN A 25 -0.54 -6.99 -0.49
C ASN A 25 0.50 -8.13 -0.39
N ARG A 26 0.18 -9.17 0.41
CA ARG A 26 1.07 -10.33 0.58
C ARG A 26 1.43 -11.02 -0.74
N LYS A 27 0.48 -11.15 -1.67
CA LYS A 27 0.71 -11.76 -2.99
C LYS A 27 1.68 -10.93 -3.83
N ASP A 28 1.54 -9.60 -3.82
CA ASP A 28 2.46 -8.70 -4.51
C ASP A 28 3.86 -8.81 -3.93
N LYS A 29 4.01 -8.84 -2.60
CA LYS A 29 5.31 -8.99 -1.94
C LYS A 29 6.02 -10.30 -2.32
N ILE A 30 5.30 -11.43 -2.28
CA ILE A 30 5.85 -12.75 -2.68
C ILE A 30 6.26 -12.73 -4.16
N TYR A 31 5.40 -12.17 -5.02
CA TYR A 31 5.70 -12.02 -6.44
C TYR A 31 6.97 -11.18 -6.67
N LEU A 32 7.11 -10.06 -5.98
CA LEU A 32 8.29 -9.19 -6.12
C LEU A 32 9.56 -9.86 -5.63
N LEU A 33 9.54 -10.58 -4.50
CA LEU A 33 10.71 -11.33 -4.01
C LEU A 33 11.19 -12.33 -5.05
N LYS A 34 10.28 -13.11 -5.64
CA LYS A 34 10.62 -14.05 -6.72
C LYS A 34 11.17 -13.35 -7.96
N ARG A 35 10.70 -12.14 -8.27
CA ARG A 35 11.19 -11.40 -9.44
C ARG A 35 12.56 -10.80 -9.24
N ILE A 36 12.91 -10.38 -8.02
CA ILE A 36 14.23 -9.80 -7.72
C ILE A 36 15.34 -10.83 -7.92
N THR A 37 15.09 -12.12 -7.64
CA THR A 37 16.08 -13.18 -7.88
C THR A 37 16.42 -13.37 -9.36
N GLU A 38 15.62 -12.80 -10.26
CA GLU A 38 15.83 -12.83 -11.71
C GLU A 38 16.49 -11.53 -12.23
N TRP A 39 16.85 -10.59 -11.35
CA TRP A 39 17.42 -9.31 -11.74
C TRP A 39 18.95 -9.37 -11.77
N ASP A 40 19.54 -8.77 -12.80
CA ASP A 40 20.98 -8.71 -12.95
C ASP A 40 21.57 -7.77 -11.88
N ASN A 41 22.59 -8.27 -11.16
CA ASN A 41 23.37 -7.55 -10.15
C ASN A 41 22.58 -7.03 -8.94
N ALA A 42 21.30 -7.39 -8.78
CA ALA A 42 20.53 -6.99 -7.61
C ALA A 42 21.00 -7.75 -6.37
N PRO A 43 21.14 -7.09 -5.21
CA PRO A 43 21.47 -7.78 -3.97
C PRO A 43 20.29 -8.68 -3.53
N GLU A 44 20.60 -9.73 -2.79
CA GLU A 44 19.61 -10.72 -2.37
C GLU A 44 18.55 -10.08 -1.46
N ALA A 45 17.28 -10.15 -1.89
CA ALA A 45 16.17 -9.57 -1.15
C ALA A 45 15.60 -10.55 -0.12
N VAL A 46 15.71 -10.20 1.16
CA VAL A 46 15.13 -10.97 2.27
C VAL A 46 13.65 -10.66 2.44
N LYS A 47 13.27 -9.38 2.39
CA LYS A 47 11.86 -8.94 2.57
C LYS A 47 11.52 -7.65 1.84
N ILE A 48 10.25 -7.51 1.48
CA ILE A 48 9.68 -6.24 0.99
C ILE A 48 9.12 -5.45 2.17
N ALA A 49 9.79 -4.35 2.53
CA ALA A 49 9.39 -3.48 3.64
C ALA A 49 8.07 -2.76 3.32
N LYS A 50 8.07 -1.95 2.25
CA LYS A 50 6.93 -1.13 1.85
C LYS A 50 6.85 -0.99 0.34
N GLY A 51 5.69 -0.56 -0.16
CA GLY A 51 5.53 -0.23 -1.57
C GLY A 51 4.09 -0.05 -1.98
N ARG A 52 3.90 0.31 -3.26
CA ARG A 52 2.60 0.44 -3.91
C ARG A 52 2.64 -0.18 -5.29
N VAL A 53 1.46 -0.62 -5.73
CA VAL A 53 1.21 -1.03 -7.11
C VAL A 53 0.17 -0.11 -7.71
N THR A 54 0.48 0.41 -8.89
CA THR A 54 -0.44 1.19 -9.71
C THR A 54 -0.81 0.37 -10.93
N THR A 55 -2.10 0.21 -11.21
CA THR A 55 -2.60 -0.53 -12.38
C THR A 55 -3.26 0.44 -13.34
N LYS A 56 -2.81 0.45 -14.60
CA LYS A 56 -3.40 1.24 -15.69
C LYS A 56 -3.45 0.39 -16.95
N HIS A 57 -4.63 0.24 -17.56
CA HIS A 57 -4.84 -0.56 -18.78
C HIS A 57 -4.18 -1.95 -18.74
N LYS A 58 -4.34 -2.69 -17.63
CA LYS A 58 -3.72 -4.00 -17.35
C LYS A 58 -2.19 -3.99 -17.19
N ALA A 59 -1.51 -2.86 -17.39
CA ALA A 59 -0.12 -2.70 -17.00
C ALA A 59 -0.03 -2.39 -15.50
N LYS A 60 1.01 -2.89 -14.85
CA LYS A 60 1.27 -2.68 -13.42
C LYS A 60 2.61 -1.97 -13.24
N LYS A 61 2.63 -0.96 -12.37
CA LYS A 61 3.85 -0.31 -11.91
C LYS A 61 4.01 -0.54 -10.42
N TYR A 62 5.04 -1.28 -10.06
CA TYR A 62 5.44 -1.51 -8.69
C TYR A 62 6.52 -0.49 -8.31
N LYS A 63 6.33 0.19 -7.17
CA LYS A 63 7.36 1.00 -6.51
C LYS A 63 7.48 0.49 -5.08
N PHE A 64 8.66 0.03 -4.67
CA PHE A 64 8.81 -0.66 -3.39
C PHE A 64 10.22 -0.55 -2.82
N VAL A 65 10.36 -0.87 -1.55
CA VAL A 65 11.63 -0.96 -0.84
C VAL A 65 11.82 -2.40 -0.40
N PHE A 66 12.95 -2.99 -0.76
CA PHE A 66 13.37 -4.30 -0.26
C PHE A 66 14.56 -4.16 0.68
N LYS A 67 14.65 -5.10 1.61
CA LYS A 67 15.74 -5.23 2.57
C LYS A 67 16.59 -6.43 2.19
N THR A 68 17.89 -6.25 2.27
CA THR A 68 18.92 -7.26 2.04
C THR A 68 19.34 -7.91 3.36
N ASP A 69 20.13 -8.96 3.29
CA ASP A 69 20.65 -9.72 4.44
C ASP A 69 21.61 -8.89 5.32
N ASP A 70 22.42 -8.03 4.71
CA ASP A 70 23.30 -7.06 5.36
C ASP A 70 22.54 -5.90 6.06
N GLY A 71 21.22 -5.86 5.95
CA GLY A 71 20.34 -4.84 6.52
C GLY A 71 20.14 -3.59 5.66
N SER A 72 20.79 -3.51 4.49
CA SER A 72 20.66 -2.41 3.53
C SER A 72 19.22 -2.28 3.01
N SER A 73 18.88 -1.07 2.56
CA SER A 73 17.56 -0.76 2.00
C SER A 73 17.71 -0.35 0.56
N CYS A 74 16.96 -0.99 -0.33
CA CYS A 74 17.03 -0.68 -1.76
C CYS A 74 15.66 -0.28 -2.29
N ASN A 75 15.62 0.89 -2.90
CA ASN A 75 14.47 1.43 -3.60
C ASN A 75 14.39 0.78 -4.98
N ALA A 76 13.24 0.24 -5.34
CA ALA A 76 13.04 -0.51 -6.58
C ALA A 76 11.77 -0.09 -7.31
N VAL A 77 11.85 -0.12 -8.64
CA VAL A 77 10.73 0.12 -9.55
C VAL A 77 10.67 -1.01 -10.55
N MET A 78 9.48 -1.60 -10.73
CA MET A 78 9.23 -2.61 -11.76
C MET A 78 7.96 -2.28 -12.52
N ASN A 79 8.07 -2.14 -13.83
CA ASN A 79 6.94 -1.93 -14.73
C ASN A 79 6.65 -3.25 -15.45
N VAL A 80 5.42 -3.73 -15.37
CA VAL A 80 4.94 -4.96 -16.02
C VAL A 80 3.89 -4.56 -17.05
N ASN A 81 4.17 -4.85 -18.32
CA ASN A 81 3.27 -4.61 -19.43
C ASN A 81 2.14 -5.66 -19.45
N LYS A 82 1.13 -5.43 -20.29
CA LYS A 82 -0.02 -6.34 -20.46
C LYS A 82 0.35 -7.78 -20.85
N ASN A 83 1.52 -7.98 -21.45
CA ASN A 83 2.05 -9.29 -21.88
C ASN A 83 2.93 -9.97 -20.81
N GLY A 84 3.06 -9.39 -19.61
CA GLY A 84 3.89 -9.93 -18.53
C GLY A 84 5.38 -9.57 -18.63
N THR A 85 5.84 -9.00 -19.75
CA THR A 85 7.21 -8.47 -19.87
C THR A 85 7.35 -7.16 -19.12
N GLY A 86 8.56 -6.82 -18.66
CA GLY A 86 8.74 -5.64 -17.85
C GLY A 86 10.17 -5.12 -17.79
N ARG A 87 10.30 -3.86 -17.37
CA ARG A 87 11.58 -3.23 -17.04
C ARG A 87 11.66 -3.01 -15.55
N TYR A 88 12.85 -3.14 -14.99
CA TYR A 88 13.12 -2.90 -13.59
C TYR A 88 14.31 -1.96 -13.42
N SER A 89 14.38 -1.31 -12.26
CA SER A 89 15.53 -0.54 -11.80
C SER A 89 15.54 -0.57 -10.27
N TRP A 90 16.72 -0.53 -9.68
CA TRP A 90 16.89 -0.51 -8.24
C TRP A 90 18.12 0.33 -7.87
N GLU A 91 18.10 0.87 -6.65
CA GLU A 91 19.19 1.66 -6.08
C GLU A 91 19.19 1.43 -4.56
N CYS A 92 20.34 1.11 -4.01
CA CYS A 92 20.49 0.93 -2.56
C CYS A 92 21.00 2.22 -1.95
N ASP A 93 20.35 2.66 -0.88
CA ASP A 93 20.81 3.79 -0.10
C ASP A 93 22.09 3.36 0.63
N SER A 94 23.25 3.88 0.21
CA SER A 94 24.55 3.60 0.84
C SER A 94 24.72 4.29 2.20
N THR A 95 23.65 4.85 2.75
CA THR A 95 23.66 5.53 4.04
C THR A 95 23.80 4.48 5.14
N HIS A 96 25.02 4.38 5.67
CA HIS A 96 25.35 3.69 6.90
C HIS A 96 24.23 3.78 7.94
N LYS A 97 23.82 2.60 8.44
CA LYS A 97 23.07 2.35 9.67
C LYS A 97 22.71 3.64 10.44
N SER A 98 21.50 4.14 10.24
CA SER A 98 20.81 4.91 11.28
C SER A 98 19.63 4.08 11.74
N ASP A 99 19.78 3.61 12.96
CA ASP A 99 18.78 2.97 13.80
C ASP A 99 17.41 3.64 13.67
N GLU A 100 16.37 2.81 13.63
CA GLU A 100 15.14 2.93 14.44
C GLU A 100 14.00 2.18 13.77
N GLU A 101 13.85 0.94 14.24
CA GLU A 101 12.55 0.33 14.43
C GLU A 101 11.68 1.29 15.27
N SER A 102 10.61 1.81 14.69
CA SER A 102 9.47 2.33 15.46
C SER A 102 8.18 1.88 14.81
N ASP A 103 7.91 0.58 14.93
CA ASP A 103 6.64 -0.06 14.63
C ASP A 103 5.71 -0.04 15.87
N GLU A 104 5.80 0.99 16.72
CA GLU A 104 4.97 1.18 17.93
C GLU A 104 3.68 2.01 17.68
N HIS A 105 3.26 2.24 16.43
CA HIS A 105 2.13 3.15 16.15
C HIS A 105 0.78 2.49 15.73
N TYR A 106 0.61 1.16 15.81
CA TYR A 106 -0.64 0.53 15.33
C TYR A 106 -1.54 -0.19 16.35
N LYS A 107 -1.30 -0.07 17.67
CA LYS A 107 -2.15 -0.75 18.70
C LYS A 107 -3.16 0.11 19.47
N MET A 108 -3.30 1.43 19.25
CA MET A 108 -4.23 2.27 20.05
C MET A 108 -5.52 2.73 19.35
N ARG A 109 -6.23 1.88 18.60
CA ARG A 109 -7.55 2.32 18.06
C ARG A 109 -8.65 1.27 17.92
N ARG A 110 -8.74 0.29 18.81
CA ARG A 110 -9.90 -0.64 18.89
C ARG A 110 -10.29 -1.11 20.29
N ARG A 111 -10.47 -0.21 21.27
CA ARG A 111 -11.08 -0.56 22.57
C ARG A 111 -11.99 0.52 23.15
N HIS A 112 -12.99 1.00 22.39
CA HIS A 112 -14.00 1.91 22.96
C HIS A 112 -15.45 1.65 22.54
N LEU A 113 -15.82 0.42 22.17
CA LEU A 113 -17.23 0.06 21.98
C LEU A 113 -17.52 -1.39 22.41
N ARG A 114 -17.36 -1.69 23.71
CA ARG A 114 -18.05 -2.82 24.36
C ARG A 114 -17.92 -2.71 25.88
N GLY A 115 -19.01 -2.38 26.54
CA GLY A 115 -19.09 -2.31 28.00
C GLY A 115 -20.45 -1.81 28.46
N ASN A 116 -21.50 -2.61 28.25
CA ASN A 116 -22.79 -2.43 28.90
C ASN A 116 -22.71 -2.93 30.37
N LYS A 117 -23.48 -2.26 31.24
CA LYS A 117 -24.02 -2.62 32.58
C LYS A 117 -23.24 -2.26 33.87
N LYS A 118 -23.70 -1.17 34.52
CA LYS A 118 -24.41 -0.99 35.84
C LYS A 118 -23.92 -1.75 37.10
N PRO A 119 -24.01 -1.13 38.30
CA PRO A 119 -25.29 -0.98 39.01
C PRO A 119 -25.61 0.41 39.59
N THR A 120 -26.89 0.59 39.83
CA THR A 120 -27.56 1.74 40.46
C THR A 120 -27.57 1.48 41.97
N GLU A 121 -27.00 2.39 42.77
CA GLU A 121 -27.16 2.41 44.23
C GLU A 121 -28.42 3.22 44.58
N LEU A 122 -29.37 2.55 45.24
CA LEU A 122 -30.50 3.15 45.97
C LEU A 122 -30.88 2.19 47.11
N GLU A 123 -30.44 2.51 48.32
CA GLU A 123 -31.13 2.28 49.59
C GLU A 123 -30.68 3.45 50.49
N GLY A 124 -31.52 4.20 51.20
CA GLY A 124 -32.79 3.82 51.80
C GLY A 124 -32.64 3.93 53.31
N SER A 125 -33.24 4.97 53.88
CA SER A 125 -33.22 5.40 55.28
C SER A 125 -33.61 4.31 56.28
N GLY A 126 -32.99 4.31 57.47
CA GLY A 126 -33.42 3.52 58.63
C GLY A 126 -32.88 4.11 59.93
N GLU A 127 -33.81 4.51 60.79
CA GLU A 127 -33.67 5.15 62.11
C GLU A 127 -32.89 4.31 63.14
N PHE A 128 -32.19 4.98 64.06
CA PHE A 128 -32.24 4.78 65.53
C PHE A 128 -31.59 5.98 66.24
#